data_AF-A0A015KBW1-F1
#
_entry.id   AF-A0A015KBW1-F1
#
_cell.length_a   1.000
_cell.length_b   1.000
_cell.length_c   1.000
_cell.angle_alpha   90.00
_cell.angle_beta   90.00
_cell.angle_gamma   90.00
#
_symmetry.space_group_name_H-M   'P 1'
#
loop_
_entity.id
_entity.type
_entity.pdbx_description
1 polymer ?
#
loop_
_entity_poly.entity_id
_entity_poly.type
_entity_poly.pdbx_seq_one_letter_code
_entity_poly.pdbx_strand_id
1 'polypeptide(L)'
;MNEQKRVVGLGFPSISTNFGDFPIDIAAEIGCEAIKEFLKLHKEFDFKLILTEQDSKVLNVFELKWKEIKDDLEDFKFQTKKGNLLQLKSDLRIECLLS
;
A
#
# COMPACT_ATOMS: atom_id res chain seq x y z
N MET A 1 23.86 -19.74 -1.69
CA MET A 1 23.46 -19.10 -0.41
C MET A 1 22.06 -18.55 -0.61
N ASN A 2 21.08 -19.02 0.15
CA ASN A 2 19.76 -18.39 0.18
C ASN A 2 19.92 -17.10 1.02
N GLU A 3 20.10 -15.97 0.36
CA GLU A 3 19.96 -14.69 1.03
C GLU A 3 18.50 -14.57 1.46
N GLN A 4 18.24 -14.71 2.76
CA GLN A 4 16.92 -14.45 3.33
C GLN A 4 16.60 -12.98 3.06
N LYS A 5 15.69 -12.73 2.12
CA LYS A 5 15.17 -11.39 1.85
C LYS A 5 14.57 -10.84 3.14
N ARG A 6 14.98 -9.63 3.49
CA ARG A 6 14.43 -8.95 4.67
C ARG A 6 12.98 -8.56 4.37
N VAL A 7 12.06 -9.09 5.16
CA VAL A 7 10.63 -8.76 5.06
C VAL A 7 10.40 -7.37 5.64
N VAL A 8 9.73 -6.50 4.89
CA VAL A 8 9.39 -5.13 5.30
C VAL A 8 7.90 -4.90 5.12
N GLY A 9 7.19 -4.68 6.23
CA GLY A 9 5.77 -4.33 6.21
C GLY A 9 5.56 -2.82 6.31
N LEU A 10 4.73 -2.26 5.44
CA LEU A 10 4.37 -0.84 5.46
C LEU A 10 2.86 -0.68 5.34
N GLY A 11 2.24 -0.07 6.36
CA GLY A 11 0.86 0.39 6.32
C GLY A 11 0.80 1.88 6.03
N PHE A 12 -0.06 2.31 5.10
CA PHE A 12 -0.20 3.72 4.72
C PHE A 12 -1.66 4.06 4.37
N PRO A 13 -2.06 5.34 4.50
CA PRO A 13 -3.40 5.78 4.12
C PRO A 13 -3.49 6.07 2.62
N SER A 14 -4.71 6.24 2.10
CA SER A 14 -4.89 6.90 0.81
C SER A 14 -4.56 8.39 0.92
N ILE A 15 -3.48 8.82 0.28
CA ILE A 15 -3.00 10.20 0.35
C ILE A 15 -3.90 11.10 -0.50
N SER A 16 -4.31 12.25 0.05
CA SER A 16 -5.06 13.33 -0.63
C SER A 16 -6.50 13.04 -1.10
N THR A 17 -7.00 11.80 -1.03
CA THR A 17 -8.36 11.44 -1.47
C THR A 17 -9.47 11.97 -0.55
N ASN A 18 -9.26 12.01 0.76
CA ASN A 18 -10.27 12.47 1.74
C ASN A 18 -10.17 13.96 2.09
N PHE A 19 -8.96 14.54 2.10
CA PHE A 19 -8.72 15.92 2.55
C PHE A 19 -8.52 16.92 1.41
N GLY A 20 -8.33 16.45 0.17
CA GLY A 20 -8.01 17.30 -0.97
C GLY A 20 -9.04 17.29 -2.11
N ASP A 21 -10.18 16.60 -1.93
CA ASP A 21 -11.16 16.30 -3.00
C ASP A 21 -10.49 15.77 -4.28
N PHE A 22 -9.32 15.14 -4.13
CA PHE A 22 -8.55 14.69 -5.27
C PHE A 22 -9.26 13.49 -5.90
N PRO A 23 -9.42 13.45 -7.23
CA PRO A 23 -10.14 12.36 -7.89
C PRO A 23 -9.53 10.99 -7.55
N ILE A 24 -10.37 10.10 -7.00
CA ILE A 24 -9.94 8.80 -6.45
C ILE A 24 -9.34 7.91 -7.53
N ASP A 25 -9.89 7.96 -8.74
CA ASP A 25 -9.40 7.27 -9.93
C ASP A 25 -7.97 7.71 -10.29
N ILE A 26 -7.71 9.02 -10.31
CA ILE A 26 -6.38 9.56 -10.57
C ILE A 26 -5.42 9.21 -9.41
N ALA A 27 -5.89 9.28 -8.16
CA ALA A 27 -5.07 8.91 -7.01
C ALA A 27 -4.67 7.42 -7.03
N ALA A 28 -5.60 6.55 -7.41
CA ALA A 28 -5.33 5.12 -7.54
C ALA A 28 -4.36 4.84 -8.68
N GLU A 29 -4.49 5.55 -9.81
CA GLU A 29 -3.54 5.45 -10.91
C GLU A 29 -2.12 5.79 -10.48
N ILE A 30 -1.92 7.00 -9.95
CA ILE A 30 -0.60 7.46 -9.48
C ILE A 30 -0.07 6.54 -8.37
N GLY A 31 -0.91 6.20 -7.39
CA GLY A 31 -0.50 5.41 -6.24
C GLY A 31 -0.08 3.99 -6.60
N CYS A 32 -0.86 3.30 -7.45
CA CYS A 32 -0.53 1.96 -7.90
C CYS A 32 0.71 1.94 -8.79
N GLU A 33 0.89 2.93 -9.67
CA GLU A 33 2.11 3.05 -10.49
C GLU A 33 3.36 3.27 -9.63
N ALA A 34 3.29 4.17 -8.64
CA ALA A 34 4.38 4.41 -7.70
C ALA A 34 4.74 3.15 -6.91
N ILE A 35 3.74 2.38 -6.46
CA ILE A 35 3.96 1.08 -5.80
C ILE A 35 4.66 0.10 -6.74
N LYS A 36 4.20 -0.01 -7.99
CA LYS A 36 4.81 -0.90 -8.99
C LYS A 36 6.27 -0.53 -9.25
N GLU A 37 6.57 0.75 -9.44
CA GLU A 37 7.93 1.23 -9.66
C GLU A 37 8.82 0.96 -8.43
N PHE A 38 8.31 1.26 -7.23
CA PHE A 38 9.01 0.99 -5.97
C PHE A 38 9.39 -0.49 -5.82
N LEU A 39 8.45 -1.40 -6.07
CA LEU A 39 8.71 -2.84 -5.99
C LEU A 39 9.72 -3.33 -7.03
N LYS A 40 9.78 -2.70 -8.21
CA LYS A 40 10.76 -3.01 -9.26
C LYS A 40 12.16 -2.54 -8.92
N LEU A 41 12.27 -1.40 -8.25
CA LEU A 41 13.57 -0.83 -7.84
C LEU A 41 14.18 -1.58 -6.65
N HIS A 42 13.33 -2.09 -5.75
CA HIS A 42 13.77 -2.66 -4.47
C HIS A 42 13.54 -4.19 -4.37
N LYS A 43 14.08 -4.94 -5.34
CA LYS A 43 13.91 -6.41 -5.45
C LYS A 43 14.60 -7.21 -4.35
N GLU A 44 15.54 -6.59 -3.64
CA GLU A 44 16.32 -7.15 -2.53
C GLU A 44 15.48 -7.34 -1.26
N PHE A 45 14.36 -6.62 -1.14
CA PHE A 45 13.42 -6.75 -0.03
C PHE A 45 12.18 -7.55 -0.42
N ASP A 46 11.54 -8.13 0.59
CA ASP A 46 10.20 -8.71 0.45
C ASP A 46 9.18 -7.80 1.12
N PHE A 47 8.54 -6.94 0.34
CA PHE A 47 7.60 -5.94 0.85
C PHE A 47 6.20 -6.50 1.03
N LYS A 48 5.57 -6.09 2.12
CA LYS A 48 4.12 -6.22 2.35
C LYS A 48 3.52 -4.82 2.56
N LEU A 49 2.96 -4.29 1.49
CA LEU A 49 2.36 -2.95 1.42
C LEU A 49 0.86 -3.07 1.70
N ILE A 50 0.35 -2.28 2.66
CA ILE A 50 -1.05 -2.34 3.09
C ILE A 50 -1.64 -0.92 3.05
N LEU A 51 -2.46 -0.64 2.05
CA LEU A 51 -3.29 0.56 2.04
C LEU A 51 -4.45 0.37 3.01
N THR A 52 -4.50 1.19 4.05
CA THR A 52 -5.57 1.16 5.04
C THR A 52 -6.48 2.35 4.85
N GLU A 53 -7.78 2.10 4.67
CA GLU A 53 -8.75 3.18 4.61
C GLU A 53 -10.11 2.84 5.21
N GLN A 54 -10.86 3.88 5.59
CA GLN A 54 -12.22 3.71 6.11
C GLN A 54 -13.26 3.66 4.99
N ASP A 55 -13.04 4.40 3.89
CA ASP A 55 -13.94 4.38 2.74
C ASP A 55 -13.65 3.18 1.83
N SER A 56 -14.60 2.24 1.79
CA SER A 56 -14.53 1.07 0.90
C SER A 56 -14.51 1.41 -0.58
N LYS A 57 -15.03 2.58 -1.00
CA LYS A 57 -14.95 3.00 -2.41
C LYS A 57 -13.51 3.26 -2.80
N VAL A 58 -12.75 3.95 -1.95
CA VAL A 58 -11.31 4.19 -2.18
C VAL A 58 -10.57 2.86 -2.28
N LEU A 59 -10.79 1.95 -1.32
CA LEU A 59 -10.17 0.61 -1.35
C LEU A 59 -10.45 -0.12 -2.66
N ASN A 60 -11.71 -0.17 -3.09
CA ASN A 60 -12.11 -0.87 -4.31
C ASN A 60 -11.43 -0.31 -5.56
N VAL A 61 -11.32 1.02 -5.69
CA VAL A 61 -10.67 1.65 -6.86
C VAL A 61 -9.19 1.29 -6.90
N PHE A 62 -8.49 1.33 -5.77
CA PHE A 62 -7.10 0.90 -5.68
C PHE A 62 -6.91 -0.60 -5.97
N GLU A 63 -7.82 -1.46 -5.50
CA GLU A 63 -7.76 -2.90 -5.79
C GLU A 63 -7.96 -3.20 -7.28
N LEU A 64 -8.91 -2.51 -7.93
CA LEU A 64 -9.16 -2.67 -9.36
C LEU A 64 -7.94 -2.21 -10.16
N LYS A 65 -7.43 -1.01 -9.89
CA LYS A 65 -6.23 -0.49 -10.58
C LYS A 65 -5.03 -1.41 -10.37
N TRP A 66 -4.81 -1.92 -9.15
CA TRP A 66 -3.72 -2.85 -8.90
C TRP A 66 -3.87 -4.15 -9.70
N LYS A 67 -5.08 -4.72 -9.75
CA LYS A 67 -5.36 -5.92 -10.55
C LYS A 67 -5.06 -5.74 -12.03
N GLU A 68 -5.28 -4.54 -12.56
CA GLU A 68 -5.00 -4.21 -13.96
C GLU A 68 -3.50 -4.11 -14.25
N ILE A 69 -2.71 -3.53 -13.34
CA ILE A 69 -1.32 -3.18 -13.64
C ILE A 69 -0.28 -4.11 -13.03
N LYS A 70 -0.59 -4.92 -12.01
CA LYS A 70 0.40 -5.75 -11.32
C LYS A 70 0.94 -6.85 -12.22
N ASP A 71 2.20 -7.22 -12.01
CA ASP A 71 2.77 -8.43 -12.61
C ASP A 71 2.54 -9.63 -11.66
N ASP A 72 2.56 -10.88 -12.16
CA ASP A 72 2.24 -12.09 -11.36
C ASP A 72 3.12 -12.24 -10.09
N LEU A 73 4.36 -11.75 -10.15
CA LEU A 73 5.31 -11.78 -9.04
C LEU A 73 5.00 -10.76 -7.92
N GLU A 74 4.07 -9.84 -8.17
CA GLU A 74 3.73 -8.73 -7.28
C GLU A 74 2.34 -8.89 -6.65
N ASP A 75 1.59 -9.92 -7.02
CA ASP A 75 0.17 -10.12 -6.64
C ASP A 75 -0.08 -10.00 -5.14
N PHE A 76 0.80 -10.59 -4.33
CA PHE A 76 0.66 -10.64 -2.88
C PHE A 76 1.34 -9.47 -2.14
N LYS A 77 2.07 -8.61 -2.85
CA LYS A 77 2.91 -7.55 -2.25
C LYS A 77 2.13 -6.31 -1.86
N PHE A 78 0.99 -6.06 -2.50
CA PHE A 78 0.09 -4.97 -2.16
C PHE A 78 -1.30 -5.49 -1.79
N GLN A 79 -1.83 -4.99 -0.68
CA GLN A 79 -3.13 -5.36 -0.15
C GLN A 79 -3.87 -4.10 0.29
N THR A 80 -5.20 -4.13 0.25
CA THR A 80 -6.01 -3.10 0.89
C THR A 80 -6.69 -3.67 2.13
N LYS A 81 -6.89 -2.82 3.13
CA LYS A 81 -7.54 -3.20 4.38
C LYS A 81 -8.48 -2.10 4.84
N LYS A 82 -9.74 -2.45 5.06
CA LYS A 82 -10.68 -1.53 5.70
C LYS A 82 -10.30 -1.34 7.17
N GLY A 83 -10.14 -0.10 7.60
CA GLY A 83 -9.84 0.21 9.00
C GLY A 83 -9.33 1.62 9.22
N ASN A 84 -9.08 1.94 10.48
CA ASN A 84 -8.42 3.18 10.85
C ASN A 84 -6.91 2.91 11.03
N LEU A 85 -6.07 3.60 10.26
CA LEU A 85 -4.62 3.44 10.33
C LEU A 85 -4.06 3.73 11.74
N LEU A 86 -4.69 4.64 12.50
CA LEU A 86 -4.30 4.94 13.87
C LEU A 86 -4.63 3.81 14.85
N GLN A 87 -5.64 2.98 14.55
CA GLN A 87 -5.95 1.77 15.33
C GLN A 87 -5.04 0.59 14.93
N LEU A 88 -4.53 0.56 13.70
CA LEU A 88 -3.51 -0.43 13.33
C LEU A 88 -2.20 -0.23 14.11
N LYS A 89 -1.88 1.00 14.56
CA LYS A 89 -0.74 1.24 15.46
C LYS A 89 -0.89 0.52 16.80
N SER A 90 -2.09 0.46 17.38
CA SER A 90 -2.32 -0.26 18.65
C SER A 90 -2.26 -1.77 18.47
N ASP A 91 -2.76 -2.28 17.34
CA ASP A 91 -2.88 -3.72 17.13
C ASP A 91 -1.59 -4.38 16.59
N LEU A 92 -0.74 -3.61 15.90
CA LEU A 92 0.49 -4.11 15.26
C LEU A 92 1.80 -3.60 15.90
N ARG A 93 1.72 -2.77 16.97
CA ARG A 93 2.88 -2.11 17.60
C ARG A 93 3.79 -1.37 16.61
N ILE A 94 3.21 -0.75 15.58
CA ILE A 94 3.97 0.02 14.60
C ILE A 94 4.20 1.42 15.17
N GLU A 95 5.38 1.63 15.76
CA GLU A 95 5.82 2.95 16.23
C GLU A 95 6.32 3.79 15.05
N CYS A 96 5.67 4.93 14.83
CA CYS A 96 6.24 5.98 14.00
C CYS A 96 7.21 6.75 14.90
N LEU A 97 8.50 6.43 14.81
CA LEU A 97 9.55 7.18 15.48
C LEU A 97 9.63 8.55 14.80
N LEU A 98 9.03 9.56 15.42
CA LEU A 98 9.29 10.95 15.08
C LEU A 98 10.74 11.23 15.50
N SER A 99 11.63 11.36 14.50
CA SER A 99 12.98 11.89 14.64
C SER A 99 12.96 13.37 14.97
#